data_AF-A0A0Q0I5P1-F1
#
_entry.id   AF-A0A0Q0I5P1-F1
#
_cell.length_a   1.000
_cell.length_b   1.000
_cell.length_c   1.000
_cell.angle_alpha   90.00
_cell.angle_beta   90.00
_cell.angle_gamma   90.00
#
_symmetry.space_group_name_H-M   'P 1'
#
loop_
_entity.id
_entity.type
_entity.pdbx_description
1 polymer ?
#
loop_
_entity_poly.entity_id
_entity_poly.type
_entity_poly.pdbx_seq_one_letter_code
_entity_poly.pdbx_strand_id
1 'polypeptide(L)'
;MNELVIPHTLFRSFEAISKQLQAKKADYGVSVFISPKDATVTWVGGSNPNYSLIVQPLEKGHGLKQAEFYIPGDFFKHSLKSVIAFNRKSTGSLLLPLIFELEYKNGKYINATHVEIPDISIPSLNPIYPSCRKFDLLAAFKKHVEYIDTLPQRAVVEFSIADLDKLDMNVNPLGNFEYLQLETNSHNLRFQRGGNVGIETLSSNIPLPVTLTINNETYQQLRHICQETQSQTVAIAQEGELITIRSPEKTVTRSIAGLTAFIETQQNQSTIEVTLIADIQSFKGEIESHADYKKAKKADQCYFLIDDSKIYMSSTMSDDGLSKAVYAKSIKSDQTRLYRFHPKELINTHINDLTSMKQVKICIVINKNHERFFEFYSSTKEGSLPYVQIPVEAIDISESDIKKIKNGCVTKTVQEILETIRQENGLDKNEQLELMVF
;
A
#
# COMPACT_ATOMS: atom_id res chain seq x y z
N MET A 1 -1.97 13.90 42.89
CA MET A 1 -2.92 13.77 41.77
C MET A 1 -2.64 12.43 41.11
N ASN A 2 -3.66 11.67 40.68
CA ASN A 2 -3.43 10.36 40.06
C ASN A 2 -3.47 10.56 38.54
N GLU A 3 -2.31 10.65 37.91
CA GLU A 3 -2.20 10.95 36.49
C GLU A 3 -1.85 9.69 35.71
N LEU A 4 -2.66 9.38 34.71
CA LEU A 4 -2.36 8.35 33.73
C LEU A 4 -1.84 9.02 32.46
N VAL A 5 -0.56 8.81 32.20
CA VAL A 5 0.19 9.53 31.15
C VAL A 5 0.44 8.61 29.97
N ILE A 6 0.15 9.08 28.76
CA ILE A 6 0.60 8.48 27.51
C ILE A 6 1.69 9.38 26.94
N PRO A 7 2.96 8.93 26.89
CA PRO A 7 4.06 9.74 26.38
C PRO A 7 3.95 9.93 24.87
N HIS A 8 4.45 11.06 24.38
CA HIS A 8 4.41 11.41 22.95
C HIS A 8 5.11 10.35 22.08
N THR A 9 6.12 9.66 22.62
CA THR A 9 6.87 8.59 21.95
C THR A 9 5.99 7.40 21.56
N LEU A 10 4.86 7.20 22.25
CA LEU A 10 3.92 6.11 21.97
C LEU A 10 2.71 6.55 21.12
N PHE A 11 2.62 7.82 20.72
CA PHE A 11 1.45 8.33 20.00
C PHE A 11 1.15 7.59 18.70
N ARG A 12 2.18 7.17 17.94
CA ARG A 12 1.99 6.38 16.73
C ARG A 12 1.30 5.03 17.02
N SER A 13 1.67 4.39 18.12
CA SER A 13 1.04 3.14 18.58
C SER A 13 -0.40 3.35 19.04
N PHE A 14 -0.67 4.43 19.79
CA PHE A 14 -2.04 4.76 20.22
C PHE A 14 -2.93 5.27 19.06
N GLU A 15 -2.37 5.93 18.05
CA GLU A 15 -3.09 6.25 16.80
C GLU A 15 -3.51 4.97 16.07
N ALA A 16 -2.66 3.94 16.06
CA ALA A 16 -3.02 2.65 15.48
C ALA A 16 -4.16 1.97 16.23
N ILE A 17 -4.18 2.00 17.58
CA ILE A 17 -5.31 1.54 18.40
C ILE A 17 -6.58 2.32 18.05
N SER A 18 -6.48 3.65 18.05
CA SER A 18 -7.59 4.57 17.77
C SER A 18 -8.27 4.27 16.43
N LYS A 19 -7.49 4.00 15.36
CA LYS A 19 -8.01 3.62 14.03
C LYS A 19 -8.80 2.31 14.03
N GLN A 20 -8.51 1.39 14.95
CA GLN A 20 -9.18 0.09 15.04
C GLN A 20 -10.49 0.12 15.83
N LEU A 21 -10.74 1.17 16.64
CA LEU A 21 -11.96 1.24 17.44
C LEU A 21 -13.18 1.47 16.54
N GLN A 22 -14.14 0.54 16.58
CA GLN A 22 -15.35 0.57 15.76
C GLN A 22 -16.57 0.91 16.62
N ALA A 23 -17.22 2.05 16.35
CA ALA A 23 -18.34 2.56 17.16
C ALA A 23 -19.55 1.60 17.22
N LYS A 24 -19.69 0.71 16.23
CA LYS A 24 -20.78 -0.28 16.17
C LYS A 24 -20.49 -1.55 16.98
N LYS A 25 -19.29 -1.70 17.55
CA LYS A 25 -18.89 -2.88 18.32
C LYS A 25 -19.12 -2.63 19.81
N ALA A 26 -19.46 -3.68 20.55
CA ALA A 26 -19.75 -3.59 21.99
C ALA A 26 -18.52 -3.22 22.83
N ASP A 27 -17.33 -3.52 22.34
CA ASP A 27 -16.00 -3.21 22.89
C ASP A 27 -15.44 -1.90 22.33
N TYR A 28 -16.30 -0.89 22.09
CA TYR A 28 -15.88 0.42 21.59
C TYR A 28 -15.17 1.27 22.66
N GLY A 29 -13.89 0.97 22.87
CA GLY A 29 -13.02 1.73 23.78
C GLY A 29 -11.68 1.08 23.98
N VAL A 30 -10.93 1.58 24.96
CA VAL A 30 -9.63 1.04 25.36
C VAL A 30 -9.71 0.58 26.80
N SER A 31 -9.52 -0.71 27.06
CA SER A 31 -9.35 -1.21 28.42
C SER A 31 -7.96 -0.87 28.94
N VAL A 32 -7.89 -0.49 30.20
CA VAL A 32 -6.69 -0.08 30.92
C VAL A 32 -6.52 -0.97 32.14
N PHE A 33 -5.34 -1.54 32.29
CA PHE A 33 -4.97 -2.42 33.40
C PHE A 33 -3.71 -1.85 34.05
N ILE A 34 -3.85 -1.32 35.26
CA ILE A 34 -2.75 -0.72 36.01
C ILE A 34 -2.20 -1.77 36.97
N SER A 35 -0.93 -2.13 36.83
CA SER A 35 -0.19 -2.98 37.78
C SER A 35 0.92 -2.18 38.47
N PRO A 36 0.68 -1.63 39.68
CA PRO A 36 1.73 -0.98 40.46
C PRO A 36 2.85 -1.95 40.87
N LYS A 37 2.50 -3.23 41.08
CA LYS A 37 3.46 -4.28 41.45
C LYS A 37 4.49 -4.48 40.33
N ASP A 38 4.03 -4.56 39.09
CA ASP A 38 4.88 -4.75 37.92
C ASP A 38 5.35 -3.41 37.33
N ALA A 39 4.99 -2.29 37.97
CA ALA A 39 5.26 -0.92 37.52
C ALA A 39 4.87 -0.68 36.05
N THR A 40 3.69 -1.15 35.63
CA THR A 40 3.21 -1.06 34.24
C THR A 40 1.74 -0.69 34.13
N VAL A 41 1.38 -0.19 32.96
CA VAL A 41 -0.01 -0.08 32.48
C VAL A 41 -0.12 -0.82 31.16
N THR A 42 -1.09 -1.70 31.08
CA THR A 42 -1.46 -2.40 29.86
C THR A 42 -2.71 -1.77 29.26
N TRP A 43 -2.64 -1.44 27.98
CA TRP A 43 -3.73 -0.86 27.20
C TRP A 43 -4.19 -1.85 26.15
N VAL A 44 -5.49 -2.14 26.07
CA VAL A 44 -6.05 -3.05 25.06
C VAL A 44 -7.17 -2.36 24.31
N GLY A 45 -7.07 -2.32 22.98
CA GLY A 45 -8.14 -1.84 22.12
C GLY A 45 -8.27 -2.68 20.86
N GLY A 46 -9.38 -2.46 20.15
CA GLY A 46 -9.80 -3.28 19.02
C GLY A 46 -11.04 -4.10 19.39
N SER A 47 -11.33 -5.10 18.58
CA SER A 47 -12.48 -5.99 18.77
C SER A 47 -12.21 -7.31 18.10
N ASN A 48 -12.71 -8.42 18.66
CA ASN A 48 -12.50 -9.75 18.10
C ASN A 48 -12.77 -9.80 16.59
N PRO A 49 -11.85 -10.36 15.77
CA PRO A 49 -10.59 -11.01 16.13
C PRO A 49 -9.34 -10.10 16.16
N ASN A 50 -9.50 -8.79 15.96
CA ASN A 50 -8.39 -7.84 15.80
C ASN A 50 -8.15 -7.04 17.08
N TYR A 51 -7.04 -7.29 17.76
CA TYR A 51 -6.68 -6.62 19.00
C TYR A 51 -5.29 -6.00 18.93
N SER A 52 -5.10 -4.93 19.70
CA SER A 52 -3.81 -4.29 19.92
C SER A 52 -3.63 -4.07 21.40
N LEU A 53 -2.48 -4.49 21.92
CA LEU A 53 -2.08 -4.37 23.30
C LEU A 53 -0.75 -3.61 23.38
N ILE A 54 -0.68 -2.62 24.27
CA ILE A 54 0.55 -1.88 24.58
C ILE A 54 0.82 -2.04 26.06
N VAL A 55 2.05 -2.44 26.41
CA VAL A 55 2.57 -2.44 27.78
C VAL A 55 3.47 -1.23 27.93
N GLN A 56 3.08 -0.32 28.82
CA GLN A 56 3.80 0.91 29.09
C GLN A 56 4.36 0.87 30.51
N PRO A 57 5.64 1.21 30.75
CA PRO A 57 6.17 1.37 32.09
C PRO A 57 5.53 2.58 32.79
N LEU A 58 5.29 2.45 34.09
CA LEU A 58 4.89 3.54 34.96
C LEU A 58 6.11 4.35 35.41
N GLU A 59 5.96 5.68 35.45
CA GLU A 59 7.00 6.56 35.96
C GLU A 59 7.20 6.38 37.48
N LYS A 60 8.42 6.66 37.95
CA LYS A 60 8.70 6.62 39.39
C LYS A 60 7.83 7.63 40.12
N GLY A 61 7.18 7.18 41.20
CA GLY A 61 6.31 8.05 42.00
C GLY A 61 4.92 8.28 41.38
N HIS A 62 4.50 7.46 40.41
CA HIS A 62 3.21 7.59 39.71
C HIS A 62 1.96 7.72 40.62
N GLY A 63 1.98 7.19 41.85
CA GLY A 63 0.85 7.26 42.79
C GLY A 63 -0.42 6.45 42.42
N LEU A 64 -0.48 5.94 41.19
CA LEU A 64 -1.55 5.05 40.71
C LEU A 64 -1.68 3.74 41.50
N LYS A 65 -2.92 3.26 41.62
CA LYS A 65 -3.32 2.03 42.33
C LYS A 65 -3.72 0.94 41.33
N GLN A 66 -3.69 -0.32 41.77
CA GLN A 66 -4.18 -1.45 40.99
C GLN A 66 -5.62 -1.18 40.53
N ALA A 67 -5.87 -1.27 39.23
CA ALA A 67 -7.19 -1.01 38.67
C ALA A 67 -7.37 -1.57 37.27
N GLU A 68 -8.62 -1.84 36.93
CA GLU A 68 -9.05 -2.28 35.61
C GLU A 68 -10.32 -1.54 35.22
N PHE A 69 -10.29 -0.83 34.10
CA PHE A 69 -11.43 -0.07 33.59
C PHE A 69 -11.32 0.10 32.09
N TYR A 70 -12.29 0.73 31.43
CA TYR A 70 -12.10 1.21 30.06
C TYR A 70 -12.37 2.70 29.91
N ILE A 71 -11.72 3.28 28.91
CA ILE A 71 -11.94 4.63 28.42
C ILE A 71 -12.80 4.53 27.14
N PRO A 72 -13.96 5.21 27.07
CA PRO A 72 -14.81 5.20 25.88
C PRO A 72 -14.07 5.61 24.61
N GLY A 73 -14.38 4.94 23.49
CA GLY A 73 -13.59 5.07 22.27
C GLY A 73 -13.64 6.47 21.63
N ASP A 74 -14.75 7.20 21.77
CA ASP A 74 -14.92 8.56 21.30
C ASP A 74 -14.12 9.56 22.15
N PHE A 75 -14.19 9.42 23.47
CA PHE A 75 -13.40 10.21 24.40
C PHE A 75 -11.91 9.98 24.20
N PHE A 76 -11.48 8.72 24.06
CA PHE A 76 -10.09 8.37 23.79
C PHE A 76 -9.60 8.95 22.47
N LYS A 77 -10.37 8.76 21.38
CA LYS A 77 -10.08 9.31 20.04
C LYS A 77 -9.90 10.83 20.06
N HIS A 78 -10.83 11.51 20.72
CA HIS A 78 -10.84 12.97 20.78
C HIS A 78 -9.65 13.50 21.58
N SER A 79 -9.40 12.93 22.76
CA SER A 79 -8.28 13.31 23.63
C SER A 79 -6.95 13.13 22.90
N LEU A 80 -6.73 11.97 22.28
CA LEU A 80 -5.52 11.70 21.51
C LEU A 80 -5.34 12.67 20.32
N LYS A 81 -6.42 12.92 19.57
CA LYS A 81 -6.38 13.84 18.41
C LYS A 81 -6.01 15.26 18.83
N SER A 82 -6.51 15.74 19.97
CA SER A 82 -6.24 17.11 20.44
C SER A 82 -4.76 17.34 20.72
N VAL A 83 -4.10 16.41 21.42
CA VAL A 83 -2.67 16.53 21.77
C VAL A 83 -1.78 16.32 20.55
N ILE A 84 -2.13 15.40 19.65
CA ILE A 84 -1.39 15.19 18.40
C ILE A 84 -1.47 16.42 17.49
N ALA A 85 -2.65 17.03 17.36
CA ALA A 85 -2.82 18.23 16.56
C ALA A 85 -1.95 19.38 17.07
N PHE A 86 -1.90 19.57 18.40
CA PHE A 86 -1.00 20.53 19.03
C PHE A 86 0.47 20.23 18.74
N ASN A 87 0.92 18.99 18.99
CA ASN A 87 2.33 18.60 18.80
C ASN A 87 2.78 18.74 17.33
N ARG A 88 1.89 18.55 16.34
CA ARG A 88 2.21 18.76 14.91
C ARG A 88 2.43 20.23 14.54
N LYS A 89 1.77 21.15 15.26
CA LYS A 89 1.89 22.60 15.02
C LYS A 89 3.01 23.24 15.84
N SER A 90 3.47 22.57 16.89
CA SER A 90 4.57 23.05 17.73
C SER A 90 5.89 23.04 16.95
N THR A 91 6.44 24.22 16.67
CA THR A 91 7.75 24.40 16.00
C THR A 91 8.93 24.32 16.96
N GLY A 92 8.69 24.03 18.25
CA GLY A 92 9.71 23.91 19.29
C GLY A 92 9.92 22.47 19.79
N SER A 93 10.96 22.25 20.60
CA SER A 93 11.31 20.94 21.17
C SER A 93 10.33 20.39 22.23
N LEU A 94 9.25 21.11 22.55
CA LEU A 94 8.29 20.70 23.58
C LEU A 94 7.17 19.87 22.96
N LEU A 95 7.27 18.54 23.07
CA LEU A 95 6.20 17.60 22.74
C LEU A 95 5.43 17.23 24.01
N LEU A 96 4.14 17.55 24.05
CA LEU A 96 3.30 17.27 25.20
C LEU A 96 2.82 15.81 25.22
N PRO A 97 2.77 15.17 26.40
CA PRO A 97 2.10 13.89 26.55
C PRO A 97 0.57 14.07 26.58
N LEU A 98 -0.15 12.96 26.41
CA LEU A 98 -1.57 12.91 26.72
C LEU A 98 -1.75 12.50 28.19
N ILE A 99 -2.46 13.30 28.97
CA ILE A 99 -2.70 13.06 30.39
C ILE A 99 -4.18 12.87 30.64
N PHE A 100 -4.51 11.81 31.39
CA PHE A 100 -5.80 11.60 32.02
C PHE A 100 -5.66 11.73 33.53
N GLU A 101 -6.31 12.73 34.12
CA GLU A 101 -6.43 12.85 35.57
C GLU A 101 -7.53 11.88 36.07
N LEU A 102 -7.17 10.98 36.99
CA LEU A 102 -8.07 9.96 37.49
C LEU A 102 -8.57 10.27 38.91
N GLU A 103 -9.88 10.24 39.12
CA GLU A 103 -10.47 10.37 40.46
C GLU A 103 -10.61 8.99 41.11
N TYR A 104 -9.96 8.78 42.26
CA TYR A 104 -10.03 7.53 43.01
C TYR A 104 -10.94 7.66 44.23
N LYS A 105 -12.02 6.87 44.27
CA LYS A 105 -13.01 6.89 45.35
C LYS A 105 -13.53 5.48 45.63
N ASN A 106 -13.74 5.15 46.90
CA ASN A 106 -14.31 3.87 47.35
C ASN A 106 -13.61 2.63 46.73
N GLY A 107 -12.27 2.66 46.69
CA GLY A 107 -11.48 1.51 46.22
C GLY A 107 -11.31 1.40 44.70
N LYS A 108 -11.87 2.31 43.89
CA LYS A 108 -11.76 2.28 42.43
C LYS A 108 -11.58 3.67 41.81
N TYR A 109 -11.06 3.71 40.58
CA TYR A 109 -11.15 4.91 39.75
C TYR A 109 -12.56 5.04 39.20
N ILE A 110 -13.15 6.23 39.32
CA ILE A 110 -14.56 6.48 38.95
C ILE A 110 -14.70 7.36 37.73
N ASN A 111 -13.70 8.18 37.40
CA ASN A 111 -13.70 9.00 36.21
C ASN A 111 -12.27 9.29 35.73
N ALA A 112 -12.17 9.64 34.46
CA ALA A 112 -10.99 10.18 33.82
C ALA A 112 -11.32 11.56 33.25
N THR A 113 -10.42 12.51 33.50
CA THR A 113 -10.54 13.90 33.06
C THR A 113 -9.39 14.23 32.12
N HIS A 114 -9.71 14.84 30.98
CA HIS A 114 -8.72 15.33 30.02
C HIS A 114 -8.98 16.81 29.74
N VAL A 115 -7.92 17.61 29.88
CA VAL A 115 -7.92 19.03 29.53
C VAL A 115 -7.54 19.16 28.06
N GLU A 116 -8.45 19.66 27.23
CA GLU A 116 -8.20 19.88 25.81
C GLU A 116 -7.18 21.00 25.63
N ILE A 117 -6.24 20.75 24.72
CA ILE A 117 -5.27 21.76 24.32
C ILE A 117 -5.91 22.57 23.17
N PRO A 118 -6.14 23.88 23.35
CA PRO A 118 -6.79 24.69 22.33
C PRO A 118 -5.96 24.75 21.04
N ASP A 119 -6.65 24.66 19.90
CA ASP A 119 -6.02 24.58 18.57
C ASP A 119 -5.45 25.92 18.05
N ILE A 120 -5.50 26.98 18.86
CA ILE A 120 -5.32 28.35 18.39
C ILE A 120 -4.42 29.16 19.31
N SER A 121 -3.37 29.74 18.74
CA SER A 121 -2.67 30.91 19.27
C SER A 121 -3.52 32.17 19.03
N ILE A 122 -4.71 32.27 19.65
CA ILE A 122 -5.42 33.57 19.67
C ILE A 122 -4.79 34.36 20.81
N PRO A 123 -4.33 35.60 20.57
CA PRO A 123 -4.08 36.55 21.65
C PRO A 123 -5.45 36.96 22.20
N SER A 124 -6.08 36.11 23.01
CA SER A 124 -7.37 36.43 23.61
C SER A 124 -7.17 37.23 24.89
N LEU A 125 -7.84 38.38 24.96
CA LEU A 125 -7.93 39.27 26.11
C LEU A 125 -8.63 38.67 27.35
N ASN A 126 -9.11 37.41 27.27
CA ASN A 126 -9.73 36.68 28.37
C ASN A 126 -8.85 35.49 28.79
N PRO A 127 -8.82 35.13 30.09
CA PRO A 127 -8.20 33.89 30.53
C PRO A 127 -8.91 32.73 29.82
N ILE A 128 -8.19 32.05 28.91
CA ILE A 128 -8.68 30.84 28.27
C ILE A 128 -8.73 29.78 29.37
N TYR A 129 -9.92 29.48 29.89
CA TYR A 129 -10.14 28.24 30.62
C TYR A 129 -10.11 27.12 29.57
N PRO A 130 -9.10 26.24 29.56
CA PRO A 130 -9.06 25.17 28.59
C PRO A 130 -10.27 24.27 28.79
N SER A 131 -10.93 23.89 27.70
CA SER A 131 -12.09 23.00 27.74
C SER A 131 -11.70 21.69 28.42
N CYS A 132 -12.48 21.26 29.40
CA CYS A 132 -12.22 20.06 30.17
C CYS A 132 -13.31 19.03 29.88
N ARG A 133 -12.93 17.79 29.57
CA ARG A 133 -13.86 16.68 29.41
C ARG A 133 -13.63 15.65 30.51
N LYS A 134 -14.72 15.26 31.14
CA LYS A 134 -14.75 14.24 32.20
C LYS A 134 -15.65 13.10 31.75
N PHE A 135 -15.17 11.87 31.92
CA PHE A 135 -15.92 10.65 31.59
C PHE A 135 -15.90 9.67 32.74
N ASP A 136 -17.04 9.04 32.98
CA ASP A 136 -17.16 7.97 33.96
C ASP A 136 -16.43 6.71 33.47
N LEU A 137 -15.70 6.08 34.39
CA LEU A 137 -14.98 4.84 34.13
C LEU A 137 -15.85 3.65 34.50
N LEU A 138 -15.96 2.72 33.57
CA LEU A 138 -16.67 1.45 33.73
C LEU A 138 -15.68 0.28 33.69
N ALA A 139 -16.14 -0.89 34.14
CA ALA A 139 -15.31 -2.09 34.19
C ALA A 139 -14.75 -2.45 32.81
N ALA A 140 -13.48 -2.87 32.76
CA ALA A 140 -12.81 -3.27 31.53
C ALA A 140 -13.67 -4.27 30.71
N PHE A 141 -13.61 -4.16 29.38
CA PHE A 141 -14.37 -5.06 28.53
C PHE A 141 -13.96 -6.52 28.77
N LYS A 142 -14.95 -7.38 29.06
CA LYS A 142 -14.74 -8.81 29.33
C LYS A 142 -13.87 -9.49 28.26
N LYS A 143 -14.10 -9.16 26.98
CA LYS A 143 -13.33 -9.69 25.85
C LYS A 143 -11.86 -9.27 25.85
N HIS A 144 -11.54 -8.08 26.35
CA HIS A 144 -10.16 -7.63 26.51
C HIS A 144 -9.46 -8.38 27.65
N VAL A 145 -10.17 -8.66 28.74
CA VAL A 145 -9.67 -9.50 29.83
C VAL A 145 -9.39 -10.92 29.33
N GLU A 146 -10.37 -11.56 28.68
CA GLU A 146 -10.22 -12.89 28.07
C GLU A 146 -9.06 -12.94 27.05
N TYR A 147 -8.87 -11.86 26.27
CA TYR A 147 -7.76 -11.76 25.35
C TYR A 147 -6.41 -11.75 26.09
N ILE A 148 -6.25 -10.93 27.14
CA ILE A 148 -5.02 -10.92 27.95
C ILE A 148 -4.74 -12.29 28.56
N ASP A 149 -5.75 -12.93 29.15
CA ASP A 149 -5.60 -14.20 29.84
C ASP A 149 -5.21 -15.36 28.91
N THR A 150 -5.58 -15.27 27.64
CA THR A 150 -5.27 -16.29 26.62
C THR A 150 -3.94 -16.05 25.90
N LEU A 151 -3.39 -14.83 25.92
CA LEU A 151 -2.12 -14.50 25.25
C LEU A 151 -0.93 -15.39 25.68
N PRO A 152 -0.72 -15.69 26.98
CA PRO A 152 0.38 -16.58 27.40
C PRO A 152 0.23 -18.03 26.92
N GLN A 153 -0.98 -18.46 26.56
CA GLN A 153 -1.27 -19.84 26.16
C GLN A 153 -1.00 -20.10 24.68
N ARG A 154 -0.82 -19.04 23.88
CA ARG A 154 -0.54 -19.15 22.44
C ARG A 154 0.87 -19.68 22.21
N ALA A 155 0.98 -20.72 21.40
CA ALA A 155 2.27 -21.23 20.97
C ALA A 155 2.91 -20.22 20.03
N VAL A 156 4.00 -19.59 20.49
CA VAL A 156 4.76 -18.61 19.72
C VAL A 156 6.08 -19.19 19.25
N VAL A 157 6.57 -18.63 18.15
CA VAL A 157 7.91 -18.88 17.63
C VAL A 157 8.68 -17.56 17.64
N GLU A 158 9.92 -17.58 18.11
CA GLU A 158 10.76 -16.38 18.15
C GLU A 158 11.49 -16.18 16.83
N PHE A 159 11.42 -14.95 16.30
CA PHE A 159 12.15 -14.49 15.13
C PHE A 159 13.16 -13.43 15.57
N SER A 160 14.39 -13.53 15.06
CA SER A 160 15.38 -12.48 15.26
C SER A 160 15.01 -11.25 14.40
N ILE A 161 15.21 -10.05 14.93
CA ILE A 161 14.98 -8.82 14.14
C ILE A 161 15.95 -8.76 12.97
N ALA A 162 17.19 -9.21 13.15
CA ALA A 162 18.18 -9.24 12.08
C ALA A 162 17.75 -10.10 10.87
N ASP A 163 17.06 -11.22 11.10
CA ASP A 163 16.55 -12.06 10.00
C ASP A 163 15.29 -11.46 9.36
N LEU A 164 14.44 -10.80 10.16
CA LEU A 164 13.29 -10.04 9.65
C LEU A 164 13.72 -8.81 8.84
N ASP A 165 14.86 -8.19 9.16
CA ASP A 165 15.43 -7.08 8.38
C ASP A 165 15.96 -7.58 7.03
N LYS A 166 16.63 -8.73 6.99
CA LYS A 166 17.01 -9.39 5.73
C LYS A 166 15.79 -9.74 4.89
N LEU A 167 14.71 -10.17 5.56
CA LEU A 167 13.43 -10.39 4.89
C LEU A 167 12.90 -9.10 4.28
N ASP A 168 12.95 -8.00 5.03
CA ASP A 168 12.48 -6.70 4.54
C ASP A 168 13.21 -6.23 3.29
N MET A 169 14.52 -6.49 3.20
CA MET A 169 15.30 -6.20 2.00
C MET A 169 14.82 -6.96 0.76
N ASN A 170 14.24 -8.16 0.93
CA ASN A 170 13.73 -8.98 -0.17
C ASN A 170 12.27 -8.65 -0.51
N VAL A 171 11.46 -8.30 0.49
CA VAL A 171 10.02 -8.05 0.33
C VAL A 171 9.74 -6.61 -0.08
N ASN A 172 10.48 -5.64 0.45
CA ASN A 172 10.25 -4.21 0.16
C ASN A 172 10.31 -3.88 -1.35
N PRO A 173 11.24 -4.45 -2.16
CA PRO A 173 11.24 -4.27 -3.62
C PRO A 173 10.01 -4.81 -4.34
N LEU A 174 9.28 -5.77 -3.75
CA LEU A 174 8.03 -6.23 -4.33
C LEU A 174 7.01 -5.09 -4.40
N GLY A 175 7.00 -4.16 -3.44
CA GLY A 175 5.97 -3.15 -3.33
C GLY A 175 4.67 -3.74 -2.78
N ASN A 176 3.51 -3.38 -3.36
CA ASN A 176 2.23 -3.88 -2.87
C ASN A 176 2.03 -5.37 -3.22
N PHE A 177 1.55 -6.15 -2.25
CA PHE A 177 1.13 -7.54 -2.41
C PHE A 177 -0.12 -7.79 -1.57
N GLU A 178 -0.86 -8.85 -1.88
CA GLU A 178 -2.03 -9.30 -1.13
C GLU A 178 -1.56 -10.20 0.03
N TYR A 179 -0.80 -11.25 -0.32
CA TYR A 179 -0.24 -12.21 0.61
C TYR A 179 1.19 -12.56 0.24
N LEU A 180 1.92 -13.02 1.25
CA LEU A 180 3.31 -13.45 1.19
C LEU A 180 3.43 -14.74 2.00
N GLN A 181 4.21 -15.69 1.53
CA GLN A 181 4.57 -16.90 2.22
C GLN A 181 6.08 -17.10 2.11
N LEU A 182 6.70 -17.30 3.27
CA LEU A 182 8.06 -17.78 3.35
C LEU A 182 8.06 -19.14 3.99
N GLU A 183 8.51 -20.14 3.27
CA GLU A 183 8.62 -21.50 3.77
C GLU A 183 9.92 -21.70 4.55
N THR A 184 9.86 -22.45 5.66
CA THR A 184 11.06 -22.85 6.41
C THR A 184 12.06 -23.53 5.47
N ASN A 185 13.34 -23.13 5.55
CA ASN A 185 14.43 -23.70 4.75
C ASN A 185 14.27 -23.53 3.22
N SER A 186 13.30 -22.74 2.76
CA SER A 186 13.14 -22.42 1.36
C SER A 186 13.92 -21.16 1.01
N HIS A 187 14.56 -21.17 -0.14
CA HIS A 187 15.15 -19.96 -0.72
C HIS A 187 14.14 -19.20 -1.57
N ASN A 188 12.86 -19.58 -1.51
CA ASN A 188 11.81 -19.01 -2.34
C ASN A 188 10.77 -18.29 -1.49
N LEU A 189 10.41 -17.10 -1.97
CA LEU A 189 9.37 -16.23 -1.48
C LEU A 189 8.17 -16.39 -2.40
N ARG A 190 7.08 -16.93 -1.87
CA ARG A 190 5.82 -17.03 -2.61
C ARG A 190 4.96 -15.82 -2.27
N PHE A 191 4.34 -15.18 -3.26
CA PHE A 191 3.51 -14.00 -3.02
C PHE A 191 2.34 -13.93 -3.99
N GLN A 192 1.30 -13.21 -3.60
CA GLN A 192 0.11 -12.97 -4.42
C GLN A 192 -0.05 -11.49 -4.73
N ARG A 193 -0.37 -11.17 -5.98
CA ARG A 193 -0.72 -9.82 -6.43
C ARG A 193 -1.76 -9.87 -7.53
N GLY A 194 -2.85 -9.11 -7.37
CA GLY A 194 -3.93 -9.07 -8.34
C GLY A 194 -4.52 -10.47 -8.56
N GLY A 195 -4.65 -11.27 -7.50
CA GLY A 195 -5.09 -12.66 -7.56
C GLY A 195 -4.05 -13.67 -8.05
N ASN A 196 -2.95 -13.25 -8.68
CA ASN A 196 -1.94 -14.16 -9.23
C ASN A 196 -0.85 -14.49 -8.23
N VAL A 197 -0.46 -15.76 -8.18
CA VAL A 197 0.64 -16.26 -7.34
C VAL A 197 1.94 -16.30 -8.13
N GLY A 198 3.03 -15.84 -7.53
CA GLY A 198 4.37 -15.95 -8.06
C GLY A 198 5.38 -16.32 -7.00
N ILE A 199 6.60 -16.59 -7.47
CA ILE A 199 7.71 -17.08 -6.68
C ILE A 199 8.95 -16.27 -7.04
N GLU A 200 9.60 -15.69 -6.04
CA GLU A 200 10.89 -15.04 -6.16
C GLU A 200 11.94 -15.75 -5.31
N THR A 201 13.16 -15.88 -5.83
CA THR A 201 14.27 -16.42 -5.05
C THR A 201 14.87 -15.32 -4.17
N LEU A 202 15.01 -15.61 -2.88
CA LEU A 202 15.62 -14.74 -1.89
C LEU A 202 17.09 -14.49 -2.21
N SER A 203 17.56 -13.26 -2.05
CA SER A 203 18.95 -12.87 -2.29
C SER A 203 19.94 -13.45 -1.26
N SER A 204 19.42 -13.92 -0.14
CA SER A 204 20.18 -14.49 0.98
C SER A 204 19.38 -15.58 1.65
N ASN A 205 20.05 -16.57 2.21
CA ASN A 205 19.38 -17.57 3.05
C ASN A 205 18.89 -16.89 4.35
N ILE A 206 17.58 -16.93 4.60
CA ILE A 206 16.96 -16.37 5.80
C ILE A 206 16.54 -17.57 6.65
N PRO A 207 17.20 -17.82 7.80
CA PRO A 207 16.87 -18.94 8.66
C PRO A 207 15.55 -18.66 9.37
N LEU A 208 14.44 -19.09 8.75
CA LEU A 208 13.12 -18.97 9.35
C LEU A 208 12.83 -20.20 10.21
N PRO A 209 12.43 -20.01 11.48
CA PRO A 209 12.13 -21.12 12.38
C PRO A 209 10.85 -21.88 11.95
N VAL A 210 9.89 -21.18 11.34
CA VAL A 210 8.65 -21.75 10.80
C VAL A 210 8.23 -21.02 9.53
N THR A 211 7.38 -21.68 8.73
CA THR A 211 6.73 -21.06 7.57
C THR A 211 5.88 -19.89 8.06
N LEU A 212 6.11 -18.71 7.51
CA LEU A 212 5.39 -17.49 7.83
C LEU A 212 4.53 -17.09 6.65
N THR A 213 3.23 -16.95 6.86
CA THR A 213 2.30 -16.49 5.82
C THR A 213 1.56 -15.25 6.31
N ILE A 214 1.63 -14.15 5.56
CA ILE A 214 1.21 -12.84 6.04
C ILE A 214 0.62 -11.99 4.91
N ASN A 215 -0.38 -11.15 5.22
CA ASN A 215 -0.84 -10.12 4.27
C ASN A 215 -0.02 -8.84 4.41
N ASN A 216 -0.12 -7.94 3.41
CA ASN A 216 0.66 -6.70 3.44
C ASN A 216 0.35 -5.83 4.67
N GLU A 217 -0.91 -5.73 5.11
CA GLU A 217 -1.26 -4.93 6.30
C GLU A 217 -0.52 -5.42 7.56
N THR A 218 -0.56 -6.73 7.80
CA THR A 218 0.10 -7.31 8.98
C THR A 218 1.61 -7.27 8.84
N TYR A 219 2.14 -7.40 7.61
CA TYR A 219 3.56 -7.23 7.34
C TYR A 219 4.05 -5.81 7.68
N GLN A 220 3.30 -4.77 7.32
CA GLN A 220 3.63 -3.40 7.73
C GLN A 220 3.60 -3.24 9.27
N GLN A 221 2.69 -3.94 9.96
CA GLN A 221 2.65 -3.96 11.43
C GLN A 221 3.87 -4.68 12.02
N LEU A 222 4.30 -5.80 11.43
CA LEU A 222 5.52 -6.52 11.82
C LEU A 222 6.74 -5.60 11.70
N ARG A 223 6.94 -4.95 10.54
CA ARG A 223 8.02 -3.99 10.33
C ARG A 223 8.00 -2.89 11.38
N HIS A 224 6.82 -2.35 11.65
CA HIS A 224 6.67 -1.28 12.62
C HIS A 224 7.04 -1.71 14.04
N ILE A 225 6.62 -2.90 14.46
CA ILE A 225 7.00 -3.48 15.77
C ILE A 225 8.51 -3.68 15.84
N CYS A 226 9.14 -4.23 14.78
CA CYS A 226 10.59 -4.43 14.73
C CYS A 226 11.38 -3.12 14.84
N GLN A 227 10.85 -2.01 14.32
CA GLN A 227 11.47 -0.68 14.41
C GLN A 227 11.30 0.00 15.77
N GLU A 228 10.26 -0.35 16.54
CA GLU A 228 9.92 0.31 17.81
C GLU A 228 10.42 -0.45 19.05
N THR A 229 10.55 -1.77 18.95
CA THR A 229 10.96 -2.65 20.06
C THR A 229 12.42 -2.46 20.44
N GLN A 230 12.74 -2.60 21.73
CA GLN A 230 14.13 -2.66 22.21
C GLN A 230 14.68 -4.10 22.24
N SER A 231 13.79 -5.10 22.13
CA SER A 231 14.15 -6.51 22.05
C SER A 231 14.92 -6.81 20.76
N GLN A 232 15.80 -7.81 20.79
CA GLN A 232 16.45 -8.35 19.58
C GLN A 232 15.59 -9.39 18.84
N THR A 233 14.48 -9.79 19.45
CA THR A 233 13.55 -10.79 18.91
C THR A 233 12.11 -10.32 19.02
N VAL A 234 11.26 -10.87 18.15
CA VAL A 234 9.81 -10.76 18.22
C VAL A 234 9.21 -12.17 18.17
N ALA A 235 8.15 -12.39 18.93
CA ALA A 235 7.44 -13.65 18.98
C ALA A 235 6.23 -13.60 18.03
N ILE A 236 6.09 -14.59 17.16
CA ILE A 236 4.99 -14.70 16.19
C ILE A 236 4.24 -16.01 16.44
N ALA A 237 2.91 -15.94 16.53
CA ALA A 237 2.02 -17.09 16.51
C ALA A 237 1.08 -16.98 15.32
N GLN A 238 0.91 -18.05 14.55
CA GLN A 238 -0.03 -18.13 13.43
C GLN A 238 -0.94 -19.34 13.64
N GLU A 239 -2.23 -19.10 13.85
CA GLU A 239 -3.25 -20.10 14.19
C GLU A 239 -4.41 -19.98 13.20
N GLY A 240 -4.42 -20.82 12.16
CA GLY A 240 -5.36 -20.69 11.06
C GLY A 240 -5.19 -19.35 10.34
N GLU A 241 -6.25 -18.54 10.28
CA GLU A 241 -6.25 -17.20 9.69
C GLU A 241 -6.01 -16.08 10.73
N LEU A 242 -5.48 -16.42 11.91
CA LEU A 242 -5.09 -15.43 12.92
C LEU A 242 -3.58 -15.38 13.04
N ILE A 243 -3.01 -14.18 13.07
CA ILE A 243 -1.61 -13.95 13.39
C ILE A 243 -1.51 -13.05 14.61
N THR A 244 -0.59 -13.39 15.51
CA THR A 244 -0.22 -12.57 16.66
C THR A 244 1.27 -12.28 16.60
N ILE A 245 1.63 -11.01 16.64
CA ILE A 245 3.00 -10.52 16.69
C ILE A 245 3.20 -9.86 18.05
N ARG A 246 4.23 -10.27 18.79
CA ARG A 246 4.50 -9.84 20.17
C ARG A 246 5.96 -9.41 20.34
N SER A 247 6.14 -8.19 20.83
CA SER A 247 7.34 -7.73 21.53
C SER A 247 7.03 -7.56 23.03
N PRO A 248 8.03 -7.27 23.88
CA PRO A 248 7.78 -6.96 25.30
C PRO A 248 6.82 -5.79 25.52
N GLU A 249 6.87 -4.79 24.65
CA GLU A 249 6.11 -3.53 24.77
C GLU A 249 4.76 -3.58 24.04
N LYS A 250 4.58 -4.50 23.09
CA LYS A 250 3.45 -4.46 22.17
C LYS A 250 3.05 -5.84 21.69
N THR A 251 1.75 -6.10 21.67
CA THR A 251 1.17 -7.28 21.02
C THR A 251 0.08 -6.85 20.04
N VAL A 252 0.09 -7.43 18.86
CA VAL A 252 -0.92 -7.19 17.83
C VAL A 252 -1.44 -8.52 17.33
N THR A 253 -2.75 -8.72 17.40
CA THR A 253 -3.44 -9.88 16.83
C THR A 253 -4.34 -9.43 15.67
N ARG A 254 -4.21 -10.08 14.51
CA ARG A 254 -4.98 -9.77 13.30
C ARG A 254 -5.57 -11.01 12.68
N SER A 255 -6.74 -10.84 12.07
CA SER A 255 -7.23 -11.76 11.06
C SER A 255 -6.55 -11.48 9.72
N ILE A 256 -6.01 -12.53 9.14
CA ILE A 256 -5.50 -12.58 7.76
C ILE A 256 -6.52 -13.37 6.93
N ALA A 257 -7.76 -12.88 6.83
CA ALA A 257 -8.81 -13.57 6.07
C ALA A 257 -8.35 -13.85 4.63
N GLY A 258 -8.64 -15.05 4.11
CA GLY A 258 -8.24 -15.49 2.77
C GLY A 258 -6.86 -16.17 2.70
N LEU A 259 -6.18 -16.34 3.84
CA LEU A 259 -4.89 -17.02 3.91
C LEU A 259 -4.97 -18.45 3.38
N THR A 260 -6.03 -19.19 3.73
CA THR A 260 -6.22 -20.57 3.28
C THR A 260 -6.35 -20.65 1.77
N ALA A 261 -7.17 -19.77 1.19
CA ALA A 261 -7.34 -19.70 -0.26
C ALA A 261 -6.01 -19.35 -0.96
N PHE A 262 -5.24 -18.42 -0.41
CA PHE A 262 -3.90 -18.13 -0.90
C PHE A 262 -3.01 -19.37 -0.85
N ILE A 263 -2.92 -20.10 0.27
CA ILE A 263 -2.06 -21.29 0.40
C ILE A 263 -2.42 -22.36 -0.65
N GLU A 264 -3.70 -22.55 -0.94
CA GLU A 264 -4.18 -23.54 -1.91
C GLU A 264 -4.03 -23.10 -3.38
N THR A 265 -3.86 -21.80 -3.63
CA THR A 265 -3.78 -21.25 -4.98
C THR A 265 -2.48 -21.66 -5.67
N GLN A 266 -2.57 -22.30 -6.84
CA GLN A 266 -1.39 -22.62 -7.64
C GLN A 266 -0.93 -21.42 -8.47
N GLN A 267 0.35 -21.39 -8.81
CA GLN A 267 0.86 -20.41 -9.78
C GLN A 267 0.13 -20.58 -11.11
N ASN A 268 -0.43 -19.48 -11.62
CA ASN A 268 -1.10 -19.48 -12.91
C ASN A 268 -0.07 -19.79 -14.00
N GLN A 269 -0.33 -20.86 -14.75
CA GLN A 269 0.44 -21.17 -15.96
C GLN A 269 -0.17 -20.37 -17.10
N SER A 270 0.45 -19.25 -17.43
CA SER A 270 0.15 -18.48 -18.63
C SER A 270 1.23 -18.70 -19.69
N THR A 271 0.85 -18.60 -20.96
CA THR A 271 1.79 -18.63 -22.09
C THR A 271 2.01 -17.21 -22.58
N ILE A 272 3.27 -16.82 -22.74
CA ILE A 272 3.62 -15.49 -23.26
C ILE A 272 3.48 -15.53 -24.79
N GLU A 273 2.57 -14.71 -25.34
CA GLU A 273 2.45 -14.49 -26.79
C GLU A 273 3.44 -13.42 -27.28
N VAL A 274 3.69 -12.39 -26.45
CA VAL A 274 4.55 -11.25 -26.79
C VAL A 274 5.33 -10.81 -25.56
N THR A 275 6.60 -10.47 -25.73
CA THR A 275 7.38 -9.69 -24.74
C THR A 275 7.95 -8.44 -25.39
N LEU A 276 7.80 -7.29 -24.76
CA LEU A 276 8.35 -6.04 -25.24
C LEU A 276 8.98 -5.23 -24.11
N ILE A 277 10.05 -4.49 -24.44
CA ILE A 277 10.67 -3.50 -23.56
C ILE A 277 10.42 -2.13 -24.21
N ALA A 278 9.37 -1.44 -23.77
CA ALA A 278 8.95 -0.15 -24.33
C ALA A 278 9.65 1.02 -23.63
N ASP A 279 9.87 2.09 -24.40
CA ASP A 279 10.08 3.42 -23.81
C ASP A 279 8.77 3.87 -23.18
N ILE A 280 8.80 4.05 -21.86
CA ILE A 280 7.57 4.23 -21.11
C ILE A 280 6.95 5.60 -21.30
N GLN A 281 7.77 6.63 -21.56
CA GLN A 281 7.27 7.98 -21.81
C GLN A 281 6.50 8.02 -23.13
N SER A 282 7.00 7.33 -24.15
CA SER A 282 6.35 7.22 -25.46
C SER A 282 5.04 6.45 -25.37
N PHE A 283 5.03 5.31 -24.65
CA PHE A 283 3.83 4.51 -24.44
C PHE A 283 2.77 5.27 -23.62
N LYS A 284 3.17 5.87 -22.49
CA LYS A 284 2.26 6.64 -21.63
C LYS A 284 1.71 7.87 -22.34
N GLY A 285 2.56 8.63 -23.02
CA GLY A 285 2.13 9.83 -23.74
C GLY A 285 1.08 9.52 -24.79
N GLU A 286 1.12 8.32 -25.39
CA GLU A 286 0.09 7.89 -26.33
C GLU A 286 -1.22 7.45 -25.66
N ILE A 287 -1.14 6.79 -24.50
CA ILE A 287 -2.32 6.49 -23.69
C ILE A 287 -2.98 7.78 -23.17
N GLU A 288 -2.19 8.76 -22.74
CA GLU A 288 -2.67 10.06 -22.27
C GLU A 288 -3.29 10.87 -23.42
N SER A 289 -2.68 10.85 -24.62
CA SER A 289 -3.23 11.55 -25.79
C SER A 289 -4.64 11.05 -26.15
N HIS A 290 -4.95 9.77 -25.91
CA HIS A 290 -6.29 9.23 -26.09
C HIS A 290 -7.34 9.89 -25.18
N ALA A 291 -6.94 10.40 -24.01
CA ALA A 291 -7.81 11.16 -23.12
C ALA A 291 -8.05 12.60 -23.60
N ASP A 292 -7.17 13.15 -24.44
CA ASP A 292 -7.26 14.50 -24.99
C ASP A 292 -8.17 14.56 -26.23
N TYR A 293 -8.17 13.51 -27.06
CA TYR A 293 -9.05 13.43 -28.22
C TYR A 293 -10.47 13.00 -27.85
N LYS A 294 -11.44 13.91 -27.98
CA LYS A 294 -12.86 13.66 -27.63
C LYS A 294 -13.44 12.37 -28.23
N LYS A 295 -13.11 12.06 -29.49
CA LYS A 295 -13.59 10.86 -30.19
C LYS A 295 -12.97 9.59 -29.58
N ALA A 296 -11.66 9.56 -29.41
CA ALA A 296 -10.93 8.45 -28.80
C ALA A 296 -11.38 8.21 -27.35
N LYS A 297 -11.48 9.27 -26.54
CA LYS A 297 -11.96 9.22 -25.15
C LYS A 297 -13.37 8.62 -25.02
N LYS A 298 -14.26 8.95 -25.96
CA LYS A 298 -15.64 8.43 -25.98
C LYS A 298 -15.68 6.95 -26.39
N ALA A 299 -14.85 6.57 -27.37
CA ALA A 299 -14.77 5.19 -27.84
C ALA A 299 -14.11 4.27 -26.80
N ASP A 300 -13.13 4.77 -26.06
CA ASP A 300 -12.38 4.03 -25.04
C ASP A 300 -11.81 2.72 -25.57
N GLN A 301 -11.24 2.79 -26.78
CA GLN A 301 -10.62 1.66 -27.46
C GLN A 301 -9.28 2.13 -28.01
N CYS A 302 -8.28 1.27 -27.86
CA CYS A 302 -7.00 1.40 -28.52
C CYS A 302 -6.62 0.05 -29.12
N TYR A 303 -6.12 0.10 -30.34
CA TYR A 303 -5.58 -1.02 -31.08
C TYR A 303 -4.07 -1.00 -30.96
N PHE A 304 -3.50 -2.14 -30.59
CA PHE A 304 -2.07 -2.35 -30.38
C PHE A 304 -1.58 -3.37 -31.41
N LEU A 305 -0.99 -2.87 -32.49
CA LEU A 305 -0.45 -3.67 -33.58
C LEU A 305 1.04 -3.91 -33.34
N ILE A 306 1.44 -5.18 -33.40
CA ILE A 306 2.83 -5.60 -33.45
C ILE A 306 3.09 -6.18 -34.83
N ASP A 307 4.03 -5.58 -35.56
CA ASP A 307 4.36 -6.01 -36.91
C ASP A 307 5.81 -5.69 -37.25
N ASP A 308 6.55 -6.67 -37.79
CA ASP A 308 7.97 -6.54 -38.17
C ASP A 308 8.85 -5.87 -37.09
N SER A 309 8.70 -6.29 -35.83
CA SER A 309 9.42 -5.68 -34.68
C SER A 309 9.15 -4.18 -34.50
N LYS A 310 7.98 -3.71 -34.90
CA LYS A 310 7.46 -2.37 -34.61
C LYS A 310 6.13 -2.47 -33.89
N ILE A 311 5.84 -1.44 -33.09
CA ILE A 311 4.58 -1.31 -32.37
C ILE A 311 3.87 -0.07 -32.91
N TYR A 312 2.59 -0.22 -33.20
CA TYR A 312 1.70 0.88 -33.55
C TYR A 312 0.50 0.86 -32.61
N MET A 313 0.15 2.02 -32.10
CA MET A 313 -1.04 2.25 -31.31
C MET A 313 -2.00 3.11 -32.11
N SER A 314 -3.29 2.78 -32.10
CA SER A 314 -4.31 3.58 -32.78
C SER A 314 -5.61 3.61 -32.01
N SER A 315 -6.26 4.77 -31.93
CA SER A 315 -7.62 4.87 -31.39
C SER A 315 -8.69 4.28 -32.32
N THR A 316 -8.39 4.08 -33.61
CA THR A 316 -9.37 3.66 -34.62
C THR A 316 -8.78 2.66 -35.61
N MET A 317 -9.64 1.87 -36.28
CA MET A 317 -9.26 1.08 -37.46
C MET A 317 -9.44 1.90 -38.75
N SER A 318 -9.02 3.16 -38.74
CA SER A 318 -9.10 4.05 -39.89
C SER A 318 -7.79 4.79 -40.12
N ASP A 319 -7.69 5.45 -41.28
CA ASP A 319 -6.55 6.26 -41.71
C ASP A 319 -6.66 7.71 -41.23
N ASP A 320 -7.34 7.96 -40.10
CA ASP A 320 -7.68 9.29 -39.61
C ASP A 320 -6.53 10.03 -38.91
N GLY A 321 -5.31 9.49 -38.95
CA GLY A 321 -4.12 10.09 -38.36
C GLY A 321 -4.04 9.94 -36.83
N LEU A 322 -4.91 9.14 -36.21
CA LEU A 322 -4.88 8.85 -34.77
C LEU A 322 -4.06 7.60 -34.43
N SER A 323 -3.12 7.23 -35.31
CA SER A 323 -2.18 6.14 -35.08
C SER A 323 -0.78 6.69 -34.83
N LYS A 324 -0.05 6.08 -33.91
CA LYS A 324 1.33 6.44 -33.60
C LYS A 324 2.20 5.21 -33.41
N ALA A 325 3.43 5.29 -33.91
CA ALA A 325 4.45 4.28 -33.60
C ALA A 325 4.95 4.46 -32.15
N VAL A 326 5.06 3.36 -31.42
CA VAL A 326 5.66 3.35 -30.08
C VAL A 326 7.04 2.74 -30.14
N TYR A 327 8.01 3.45 -29.57
CA TYR A 327 9.39 2.97 -29.51
C TYR A 327 9.52 1.86 -28.46
N ALA A 328 10.02 0.71 -28.91
CA ALA A 328 10.46 -0.36 -28.04
C ALA A 328 11.92 -0.71 -28.33
N LYS A 329 12.67 -0.94 -27.26
CA LYS A 329 14.08 -1.37 -27.31
C LYS A 329 14.20 -2.81 -27.81
N SER A 330 13.23 -3.66 -27.46
CA SER A 330 13.18 -5.04 -27.92
C SER A 330 11.75 -5.52 -27.98
N ILE A 331 11.43 -6.30 -29.00
CA ILE A 331 10.15 -6.99 -29.15
C ILE A 331 10.47 -8.46 -29.48
N LYS A 332 9.84 -9.38 -28.74
CA LYS A 332 9.83 -10.80 -29.02
C LYS A 332 8.39 -11.18 -29.32
N SER A 333 8.12 -11.50 -30.57
CA SER A 333 6.85 -12.04 -31.04
C SER A 333 7.13 -12.99 -32.21
N ASP A 334 6.30 -14.01 -32.33
CA ASP A 334 6.38 -15.05 -33.35
C ASP A 334 5.69 -14.67 -34.68
N GLN A 335 4.77 -13.70 -34.65
CA GLN A 335 3.98 -13.28 -35.80
C GLN A 335 3.41 -11.87 -35.62
N THR A 336 2.86 -11.31 -36.69
CA THR A 336 2.07 -10.07 -36.64
C THR A 336 0.81 -10.30 -35.82
N ARG A 337 0.55 -9.43 -34.84
CA ARG A 337 -0.57 -9.57 -33.90
C ARG A 337 -1.25 -8.23 -33.66
N LEU A 338 -2.57 -8.25 -33.51
CA LEU A 338 -3.38 -7.07 -33.23
C LEU A 338 -4.23 -7.30 -31.99
N TYR A 339 -4.11 -6.40 -31.04
CA TYR A 339 -4.86 -6.45 -29.79
C TYR A 339 -5.72 -5.22 -29.63
N ARG A 340 -6.86 -5.36 -28.95
CA ARG A 340 -7.71 -4.25 -28.51
C ARG A 340 -7.75 -4.21 -26.99
N PHE A 341 -7.65 -3.00 -26.43
CA PHE A 341 -7.77 -2.79 -24.99
C PHE A 341 -8.48 -1.46 -24.69
N HIS A 342 -8.84 -1.25 -23.42
CA HIS A 342 -9.52 -0.05 -22.93
C HIS A 342 -8.53 0.90 -22.24
N PRO A 343 -8.18 2.04 -22.85
CA PRO A 343 -7.22 2.99 -22.27
C PRO A 343 -7.60 3.49 -20.87
N LYS A 344 -8.90 3.64 -20.56
CA LYS A 344 -9.32 4.05 -19.21
C LYS A 344 -8.91 3.05 -18.13
N GLU A 345 -8.90 1.75 -18.42
CA GLU A 345 -8.44 0.76 -17.44
C GLU A 345 -6.97 0.98 -17.10
N LEU A 346 -6.15 1.26 -18.10
CA LEU A 346 -4.73 1.55 -17.91
C LEU A 346 -4.50 2.90 -17.20
N ILE A 347 -5.27 3.94 -17.53
CA ILE A 347 -5.19 5.27 -16.89
C ILE A 347 -5.60 5.22 -15.41
N ASN A 348 -6.68 4.49 -15.11
CA ASN A 348 -7.19 4.36 -13.75
C ASN A 348 -6.29 3.49 -12.87
N THR A 349 -5.56 2.57 -13.49
CA THR A 349 -4.60 1.74 -12.79
C THR A 349 -3.39 2.61 -12.42
N HIS A 350 -3.18 2.83 -11.12
CA HIS A 350 -1.99 3.51 -10.62
C HIS A 350 -0.77 2.64 -10.87
N ILE A 351 -0.20 2.78 -12.06
CA ILE A 351 1.10 2.22 -12.39
C ILE A 351 2.12 3.01 -11.56
N ASN A 352 2.41 2.50 -10.35
CA ASN A 352 3.28 3.16 -9.38
C ASN A 352 4.69 3.38 -9.95
N ASP A 353 5.20 4.58 -9.73
CA ASP A 353 6.60 5.01 -9.90
C ASP A 353 7.20 4.91 -11.32
N LEU A 354 6.42 5.26 -12.36
CA LEU A 354 6.94 5.42 -13.72
C LEU A 354 7.83 6.66 -13.92
N THR A 355 7.80 7.59 -12.99
CA THR A 355 8.57 8.83 -13.07
C THR A 355 10.08 8.61 -12.98
N SER A 356 10.52 7.49 -12.40
CA SER A 356 11.94 7.12 -12.31
C SER A 356 12.40 6.09 -13.36
N MET A 357 11.46 5.36 -13.99
CA MET A 357 11.77 4.30 -14.96
C MET A 357 11.87 4.85 -16.38
N LYS A 358 12.97 4.53 -17.08
CA LYS A 358 13.12 4.84 -18.52
C LYS A 358 12.45 3.81 -19.42
N GLN A 359 12.26 2.59 -18.94
CA GLN A 359 11.80 1.44 -19.73
C GLN A 359 10.84 0.59 -18.91
N VAL A 360 9.86 -0.02 -19.58
CA VAL A 360 8.92 -0.98 -18.98
C VAL A 360 8.92 -2.28 -19.77
N LYS A 361 8.94 -3.40 -19.05
CA LYS A 361 8.67 -4.71 -19.65
C LYS A 361 7.16 -4.91 -19.65
N ILE A 362 6.60 -5.15 -20.83
CA ILE A 362 5.20 -5.51 -21.03
C ILE A 362 5.18 -6.89 -21.67
N CYS A 363 4.36 -7.79 -21.15
CA CYS A 363 4.06 -9.06 -21.81
C CYS A 363 2.59 -9.09 -22.21
N ILE A 364 2.28 -9.76 -23.30
CA ILE A 364 0.91 -10.20 -23.59
C ILE A 364 0.89 -11.69 -23.32
N VAL A 365 0.03 -12.09 -22.39
CA VAL A 365 -0.09 -13.49 -21.97
C VAL A 365 -1.49 -14.00 -22.26
N ILE A 366 -1.59 -15.30 -22.50
CA ILE A 366 -2.84 -16.04 -22.58
C ILE A 366 -2.91 -17.03 -21.43
N ASN A 367 -4.02 -17.01 -20.69
CA ASN A 367 -4.27 -17.97 -19.62
C ASN A 367 -4.92 -19.26 -20.15
N LYS A 368 -5.16 -20.23 -19.27
CA LYS A 368 -5.82 -21.51 -19.62
C LYS A 368 -7.26 -21.37 -20.12
N ASN A 369 -7.92 -20.25 -19.82
CA ASN A 369 -9.27 -19.93 -20.28
C ASN A 369 -9.27 -19.21 -21.64
N HIS A 370 -8.12 -19.07 -22.28
CA HIS A 370 -7.92 -18.27 -23.50
C HIS A 370 -8.15 -16.76 -23.35
N GLU A 371 -8.24 -16.27 -22.12
CA GLU A 371 -8.28 -14.84 -21.82
C GLU A 371 -6.88 -14.27 -21.92
N ARG A 372 -6.77 -13.04 -22.44
CA ARG A 372 -5.49 -12.38 -22.65
C ARG A 372 -5.35 -11.13 -21.81
N PHE A 373 -4.12 -10.87 -21.40
CA PHE A 373 -3.81 -9.73 -20.55
C PHE A 373 -2.52 -9.05 -20.99
N PHE A 374 -2.51 -7.72 -20.97
CA PHE A 374 -1.29 -6.94 -20.85
C PHE A 374 -0.79 -7.02 -19.41
N GLU A 375 0.41 -7.54 -19.26
CA GLU A 375 1.11 -7.67 -17.99
C GLU A 375 2.27 -6.69 -17.92
N PHE A 376 2.26 -5.80 -16.93
CA PHE A 376 3.30 -4.79 -16.74
C PHE A 376 4.22 -5.17 -15.59
N TYR A 377 5.52 -5.16 -15.83
CA TYR A 377 6.54 -5.61 -14.88
C TYR A 377 7.46 -4.46 -14.46
N SER A 378 7.75 -4.38 -13.16
CA SER A 378 8.62 -3.35 -12.56
C SER A 378 10.10 -3.69 -12.70
N SER A 379 10.38 -4.91 -13.14
CA SER A 379 11.72 -5.47 -13.33
C SER A 379 11.76 -6.23 -14.64
N THR A 380 12.92 -6.21 -15.30
CA THR A 380 13.17 -7.05 -16.49
C THR A 380 13.61 -8.47 -16.11
N LYS A 381 13.79 -8.77 -14.82
CA LYS A 381 14.18 -10.11 -14.34
C LYS A 381 13.15 -11.16 -14.74
N GLU A 382 13.62 -12.37 -15.02
CA GLU A 382 12.75 -13.52 -15.21
C GLU A 382 12.11 -13.94 -13.88
N GLY A 383 10.85 -14.37 -13.90
CA GLY A 383 10.11 -14.82 -12.71
C GLY A 383 9.40 -13.73 -11.90
N SER A 384 9.64 -12.44 -12.16
CA SER A 384 8.89 -11.35 -11.50
C SER A 384 7.41 -11.43 -11.86
N LEU A 385 6.50 -11.21 -10.91
CA LEU A 385 5.07 -11.04 -11.24
C LEU A 385 4.78 -9.67 -11.83
N PRO A 386 3.77 -9.55 -12.70
CA PRO A 386 3.29 -8.25 -13.11
C PRO A 386 2.75 -7.48 -11.92
N TYR A 387 3.00 -6.18 -11.88
CA TYR A 387 2.38 -5.30 -10.90
C TYR A 387 1.01 -4.80 -11.36
N VAL A 388 0.72 -4.86 -12.67
CA VAL A 388 -0.57 -4.53 -13.28
C VAL A 388 -0.90 -5.54 -14.37
N GLN A 389 -2.17 -5.95 -14.42
CA GLN A 389 -2.75 -6.73 -15.51
C GLN A 389 -3.96 -5.99 -16.08
N ILE A 390 -4.02 -5.84 -17.40
CA ILE A 390 -5.14 -5.22 -18.10
C ILE A 390 -5.68 -6.23 -19.12
N PRO A 391 -6.98 -6.57 -19.11
CA PRO A 391 -7.60 -7.40 -20.14
C PRO A 391 -7.36 -6.86 -21.55
N VAL A 392 -7.08 -7.77 -22.48
CA VAL A 392 -6.98 -7.45 -23.91
C VAL A 392 -7.71 -8.48 -24.74
N GLU A 393 -8.19 -8.04 -25.89
CA GLU A 393 -8.82 -8.90 -26.88
C GLU A 393 -7.89 -9.06 -28.08
N ALA A 394 -7.69 -10.30 -28.54
CA ALA A 394 -7.07 -10.52 -29.84
C ALA A 394 -8.08 -10.19 -30.94
N ILE A 395 -7.64 -9.46 -31.96
CA ILE A 395 -8.44 -9.11 -33.11
C ILE A 395 -7.91 -9.86 -34.32
N ASP A 396 -8.79 -10.55 -35.05
CA ASP A 396 -8.45 -11.17 -36.32
C ASP A 396 -7.96 -10.10 -37.29
N ILE A 397 -6.73 -10.27 -37.78
CA ILE A 397 -6.03 -9.26 -38.53
C ILE A 397 -6.13 -9.52 -40.04
N SER A 398 -6.59 -8.54 -40.81
CA SER A 398 -6.46 -8.55 -42.26
C SER A 398 -5.30 -7.66 -42.73
N GLU A 399 -4.76 -7.92 -43.92
CA GLU A 399 -3.77 -7.02 -44.54
C GLU A 399 -4.29 -5.58 -44.68
N SER A 400 -5.61 -5.43 -44.86
CA SER A 400 -6.23 -4.11 -44.98
C SER A 400 -6.19 -3.34 -43.66
N ASP A 401 -6.32 -4.03 -42.52
CA ASP A 401 -6.28 -3.41 -41.19
C ASP A 401 -4.86 -3.00 -40.82
N ILE A 402 -3.87 -3.86 -41.13
CA ILE A 402 -2.44 -3.54 -41.00
C ILE A 402 -2.13 -2.25 -41.77
N LYS A 403 -2.56 -2.17 -43.05
CA LYS A 403 -2.32 -1.00 -43.90
C LYS A 403 -2.98 0.25 -43.32
N LYS A 404 -4.23 0.19 -42.84
CA LYS A 404 -4.92 1.35 -42.26
C LYS A 404 -4.18 1.89 -41.03
N ILE A 405 -3.83 1.02 -40.08
CA ILE A 405 -3.12 1.43 -38.85
C ILE A 405 -1.76 2.05 -39.19
N LYS A 406 -0.99 1.40 -40.09
CA LYS A 406 0.31 1.90 -40.55
C LYS A 406 0.19 3.24 -41.29
N ASN A 407 -0.78 3.36 -42.19
CA ASN A 407 -1.01 4.59 -42.95
C ASN A 407 -1.45 5.74 -42.05
N GLY A 408 -2.25 5.45 -41.01
CA GLY A 408 -2.58 6.43 -39.97
C GLY A 408 -1.36 6.91 -39.17
N CYS A 409 -0.26 6.13 -39.14
CA CYS A 409 1.02 6.55 -38.52
C CYS A 409 1.93 7.34 -39.45
N VAL A 410 1.57 7.45 -40.74
CA VAL A 410 2.33 8.27 -41.69
C VAL A 410 2.11 9.71 -41.28
N THR A 411 3.02 10.21 -40.44
CA THR A 411 3.35 11.62 -40.44
C THR A 411 3.69 11.91 -41.90
N LYS A 412 2.90 12.77 -42.57
CA LYS A 412 3.44 13.46 -43.74
C LYS A 412 4.80 13.94 -43.29
N THR A 413 5.85 13.41 -43.91
CA THR A 413 7.21 13.69 -43.48
C THR A 413 7.35 15.21 -43.47
N VAL A 414 8.11 15.83 -42.55
CA VAL A 414 8.29 17.30 -42.58
C VAL A 414 8.69 17.76 -43.99
N GLN A 415 9.41 16.92 -44.75
CA GLN A 415 9.69 17.10 -46.18
C GLN A 415 8.44 17.13 -47.09
N GLU A 416 7.46 16.24 -46.90
CA GLU A 416 6.21 16.21 -47.68
C GLU A 416 5.28 17.39 -47.34
N ILE A 417 5.27 17.81 -46.08
CA ILE A 417 4.57 19.04 -45.64
C ILE A 417 5.24 20.26 -46.29
N LEU A 418 6.58 20.33 -46.26
CA LEU A 418 7.35 21.41 -46.90
C LEU A 418 7.23 21.39 -48.44
N GLU A 419 7.12 20.23 -49.07
CA GLU A 419 6.87 20.11 -50.52
C GLU A 419 5.45 20.54 -50.90
N THR A 420 4.45 20.23 -50.06
CA THR A 420 3.08 20.72 -50.25
C THR A 420 3.03 22.25 -50.10
N ILE A 421 3.70 22.80 -49.08
CA ILE A 421 3.83 24.26 -48.86
C ILE A 421 4.60 24.93 -50.01
N ARG A 422 5.63 24.27 -50.57
CA ARG A 422 6.37 24.73 -51.76
C ARG A 422 5.49 24.82 -53.01
N GLN A 423 4.64 23.82 -53.23
CA GLN A 423 3.74 23.78 -54.38
C GLN A 423 2.59 24.79 -54.25
N GLU A 424 2.11 25.06 -53.03
CA GLU A 424 1.00 25.99 -52.80
C GLU A 424 1.42 27.47 -52.73
N ASN A 425 2.66 27.80 -52.31
CA ASN A 425 3.07 29.20 -52.07
C ASN A 425 4.18 29.76 -52.97
N GLY A 426 4.79 28.96 -53.87
CA GLY A 426 5.72 29.48 -54.88
C GLY A 426 6.94 30.25 -54.36
N LEU A 427 7.49 29.87 -53.19
CA LEU A 427 8.59 30.60 -52.53
C LEU A 427 9.99 30.18 -53.04
N ASP A 428 10.87 31.17 -53.28
CA ASP A 428 12.24 31.02 -53.78
C ASP A 428 13.24 30.65 -52.66
N LYS A 429 14.36 30.02 -53.05
CA LYS A 429 15.39 29.38 -52.21
C LYS A 429 15.98 30.25 -51.10
N ASN A 430 15.89 31.57 -51.17
CA ASN A 430 16.58 32.47 -50.23
C ASN A 430 15.80 32.74 -48.93
N GLU A 431 14.51 32.44 -48.86
CA GLU A 431 13.74 32.50 -47.59
C GLU A 431 13.96 31.25 -46.71
N GLN A 432 14.74 30.27 -47.19
CA GLN A 432 14.93 28.97 -46.53
C GLN A 432 15.93 28.97 -45.38
N LEU A 433 16.74 30.03 -45.20
CA LEU A 433 17.77 30.06 -44.15
C LEU A 433 17.27 30.57 -42.79
N GLU A 434 16.11 31.23 -42.72
CA GLU A 434 15.56 31.74 -41.45
C GLU A 434 14.70 30.73 -40.68
N LEU A 435 14.17 29.68 -41.35
CA LEU A 435 13.31 28.67 -40.72
C LEU A 435 14.05 27.42 -40.21
N MET A 436 15.37 27.30 -40.45
CA MET A 436 16.18 26.17 -39.94
C MET A 436 16.74 26.39 -38.52
N VAL A 437 16.40 27.50 -37.87
CA VAL A 437 16.82 27.80 -36.49
C VAL A 437 15.56 28.04 -35.65
N PHE A 438 14.80 26.99 -35.30
CA PHE A 438 14.01 26.89 -34.07
C PHE A 438 13.56 25.45 -33.82
#